data_AF-A0A7W0GBP5-F1
#
_entry.id   AF-A0A7W0GBP5-F1
#
_cell.length_a   1.000
_cell.length_b   1.000
_cell.length_c   1.000
_cell.angle_alpha   90.00
_cell.angle_beta   90.00
_cell.angle_gamma   90.00
#
_symmetry.space_group_name_H-M   'P 1'
#
loop_
_entity.id
_entity.type
_entity.pdbx_description
1 polymer ?
#
loop_
_entity_poly.entity_id
_entity_poly.type
_entity_poly.pdbx_seq_one_letter_code
_entity_poly.pdbx_strand_id
1 'polypeptide(L)'
;MEQALAQAQADAEDAIKAAGAVVRELKKARAGAVSGQVRDMTRSLAQAAAAAAQLTTQIAETSTAYGVDVTELLESGAYTKELLATAAEAGLSMFEEDGRLLSYPSLVRLLPGDAAIEIDRRRERRIRPSVVVEQLAKAQQAGPRFKAEPFLASLAAAYDLVVAAQGKAGGTVVKLLDVYAVLTLLPGQSRDYSKQEFARDLYLLDLSTETATKGGRQLRWAASTGTKQAGVLITVARSGQRQRYWGIAFAEAEGVDG
;
A
#
# COMPACT_ATOMS: atom_id res chain seq x y z
N MET A 1 -3.45 3.58 -16.28
CA MET A 1 -4.07 2.30 -15.89
C MET A 1 -5.53 2.46 -15.48
N GLU A 2 -5.86 3.42 -14.63
CA GLU A 2 -7.21 3.70 -14.14
C GLU A 2 -8.21 3.88 -15.30
N GLN A 3 -7.87 4.72 -16.28
CA GLN A 3 -8.71 4.93 -17.47
C GLN A 3 -8.86 3.65 -18.31
N ALA A 4 -7.79 2.89 -18.49
CA ALA A 4 -7.83 1.64 -19.26
C ALA A 4 -8.71 0.58 -18.60
N LEU A 5 -8.64 0.46 -17.26
CA LEU A 5 -9.52 -0.43 -16.49
C LEU A 5 -10.96 0.07 -16.46
N ALA A 6 -11.19 1.39 -16.41
CA ALA A 6 -12.53 1.97 -16.49
C ALA A 6 -13.17 1.69 -17.86
N GLN A 7 -12.40 1.83 -18.95
CA GLN A 7 -12.86 1.49 -20.30
C GLN A 7 -13.16 0.00 -20.41
N ALA A 8 -12.24 -0.88 -19.99
CA ALA A 8 -12.46 -2.33 -20.00
C ALA A 8 -13.67 -2.74 -19.15
N GLN A 9 -13.93 -2.06 -18.04
CA GLN A 9 -15.13 -2.26 -17.23
C GLN A 9 -16.39 -1.87 -18.00
N ALA A 10 -16.43 -0.69 -18.62
CA ALA A 10 -17.57 -0.22 -19.41
C ALA A 10 -17.87 -1.16 -20.60
N ASP A 11 -16.83 -1.58 -21.32
CA ASP A 11 -16.94 -2.51 -22.44
C ASP A 11 -17.48 -3.87 -21.97
N ALA A 12 -17.01 -4.38 -20.83
CA ALA A 12 -17.52 -5.60 -20.23
C ALA A 12 -18.99 -5.48 -19.81
N GLU A 13 -19.41 -4.33 -19.27
CA GLU A 13 -20.82 -4.06 -18.94
C GLU A 13 -21.70 -4.06 -20.20
N ASP A 14 -21.21 -3.53 -21.32
CA ASP A 14 -21.94 -3.56 -22.59
C ASP A 14 -21.99 -4.96 -23.21
N ALA A 15 -20.91 -5.74 -23.11
CA ALA A 15 -20.90 -7.15 -23.50
C ALA A 15 -21.90 -7.98 -22.66
N ILE A 16 -22.03 -7.71 -21.35
CA ILE A 16 -23.04 -8.34 -20.49
C ILE A 16 -24.46 -8.02 -20.99
N LYS A 17 -24.74 -6.77 -21.39
CA LYS A 17 -26.06 -6.40 -21.96
C LYS A 17 -26.32 -7.14 -23.27
N ALA A 18 -25.32 -7.24 -24.15
CA ALA A 18 -25.43 -7.98 -25.42
C ALA A 18 -25.66 -9.49 -25.20
N ALA A 19 -24.99 -10.10 -24.22
CA ALA A 19 -25.26 -11.48 -23.81
C ALA A 19 -26.71 -11.67 -23.32
N GLY A 20 -27.26 -10.67 -22.61
CA GLY A 20 -28.66 -10.63 -22.22
C GLY A 20 -29.63 -10.72 -23.42
N ALA A 21 -29.30 -10.08 -24.55
CA ALA A 21 -30.08 -10.16 -25.78
C ALA A 21 -30.08 -11.57 -26.38
N VAL A 22 -28.93 -12.25 -26.41
CA VAL A 22 -28.82 -13.65 -26.84
C VAL A 22 -29.70 -14.55 -25.97
N VAL A 23 -29.58 -14.43 -24.65
CA VAL A 23 -30.39 -15.22 -23.69
C VAL A 23 -31.89 -14.97 -23.91
N ARG A 24 -32.30 -13.72 -24.16
CA ARG A 24 -33.70 -13.36 -24.43
C ARG A 24 -34.23 -14.06 -25.68
N GLU A 25 -33.48 -14.05 -26.78
CA GLU A 25 -33.92 -14.67 -28.02
C GLU A 25 -33.94 -16.20 -27.93
N LEU A 26 -32.99 -16.82 -27.24
CA LEU A 26 -33.02 -18.26 -26.95
C LEU A 26 -34.24 -18.66 -26.10
N LYS A 27 -34.63 -17.83 -25.12
CA LYS A 27 -35.86 -18.05 -24.34
C LYS A 27 -37.12 -18.01 -25.22
N LYS A 28 -37.20 -17.08 -26.17
CA LYS A 28 -38.33 -17.01 -27.14
C LYS A 28 -38.34 -18.21 -28.08
N ALA A 29 -37.18 -18.61 -28.61
CA ALA A 29 -37.06 -19.80 -29.43
C ALA A 29 -37.54 -21.06 -28.69
N ARG A 30 -37.15 -21.22 -27.42
CA ARG A 30 -37.65 -22.30 -26.55
C ARG A 30 -39.16 -22.25 -26.40
N ALA A 31 -39.74 -21.07 -26.12
CA ALA A 31 -41.19 -20.93 -25.99
C ALA A 31 -41.93 -21.31 -27.28
N GLY A 32 -41.41 -20.88 -28.44
CA GLY A 32 -41.93 -21.25 -29.75
C GLY A 32 -41.83 -22.76 -30.02
N ALA A 33 -40.75 -23.41 -29.59
CA ALA A 33 -40.61 -24.86 -29.69
C ALA A 33 -41.66 -25.60 -28.84
N VAL A 34 -41.89 -25.13 -27.60
CA VAL A 34 -42.89 -25.70 -26.69
C VAL A 34 -44.31 -25.51 -27.22
N SER A 35 -44.63 -24.35 -27.79
CA SER A 35 -45.96 -24.03 -28.32
C SER A 35 -46.21 -24.54 -29.74
N GLY A 36 -45.18 -25.08 -30.42
CA GLY A 36 -45.26 -25.51 -31.82
C GLY A 36 -45.25 -24.37 -32.85
N GLN A 37 -44.93 -23.13 -32.45
CA GLN A 37 -44.83 -21.97 -33.34
C GLN A 37 -43.50 -21.96 -34.10
N VAL A 38 -43.36 -22.86 -35.08
CA VAL A 38 -42.10 -23.12 -35.80
C VAL A 38 -41.53 -21.85 -36.47
N ARG A 39 -42.38 -20.98 -37.04
CA ARG A 39 -41.91 -19.75 -37.69
C ARG A 39 -41.28 -18.76 -36.69
N ASP A 40 -41.91 -18.60 -35.53
CA ASP A 40 -41.42 -17.69 -34.49
C ASP A 40 -40.17 -18.26 -33.82
N MET A 41 -40.12 -19.58 -33.63
CA MET A 41 -38.91 -20.28 -33.18
C MET A 41 -37.73 -20.03 -34.12
N THR A 42 -37.88 -20.29 -35.42
CA THR A 42 -36.80 -20.10 -36.41
C THR A 42 -36.35 -18.65 -36.48
N ARG A 43 -37.28 -17.69 -36.40
CA ARG A 43 -36.95 -16.26 -36.35
C ARG A 43 -36.12 -15.92 -35.11
N SER A 44 -36.53 -16.36 -33.93
CA SER A 44 -35.78 -16.10 -32.70
C SER A 44 -34.42 -16.79 -32.69
N LEU A 45 -34.27 -17.97 -33.30
CA LEU A 45 -32.96 -18.60 -33.47
C LEU A 45 -32.04 -17.77 -34.38
N ALA A 46 -32.54 -17.24 -35.50
CA ALA A 46 -31.75 -16.36 -36.37
C ALA A 46 -31.34 -15.06 -35.66
N GLN A 47 -32.24 -14.48 -34.86
CA GLN A 47 -31.94 -13.28 -34.06
C GLN A 47 -30.93 -13.56 -32.94
N ALA A 48 -31.02 -14.74 -32.29
CA ALA A 48 -30.03 -15.17 -31.31
C ALA A 48 -28.64 -15.34 -31.95
N ALA A 49 -28.56 -15.94 -33.15
CA ALA A 49 -27.31 -16.10 -33.87
C ALA A 49 -26.67 -14.75 -34.26
N ALA A 50 -27.48 -13.80 -34.74
CA ALA A 50 -27.00 -12.45 -35.04
C ALA A 50 -26.49 -11.71 -33.80
N ALA A 51 -27.22 -11.79 -32.68
CA ALA A 51 -26.80 -11.19 -31.41
C ALA A 51 -25.51 -11.84 -30.86
N ALA A 52 -25.33 -13.15 -31.04
CA ALA A 52 -24.11 -13.85 -30.63
C ALA A 52 -22.89 -13.46 -31.47
N ALA A 53 -23.06 -13.24 -32.78
CA ALA A 53 -22.00 -12.74 -33.64
C ALA A 53 -21.56 -11.31 -33.23
N GLN A 54 -22.51 -10.45 -32.90
CA GLN A 54 -22.23 -9.11 -32.38
C GLN A 54 -21.48 -9.17 -31.04
N LEU A 55 -21.92 -10.03 -30.10
CA LEU A 55 -21.24 -10.22 -28.82
C LEU A 55 -19.79 -10.70 -29.01
N THR A 56 -19.56 -11.64 -29.93
CA THR A 56 -18.22 -12.15 -30.23
C THR A 56 -17.31 -11.04 -30.76
N THR A 57 -17.84 -10.17 -31.62
CA THR A 57 -17.12 -9.01 -32.15
C THR A 57 -16.74 -8.04 -31.03
N GLN A 58 -17.70 -7.70 -30.16
CA GLN A 58 -17.47 -6.81 -29.02
C GLN A 58 -16.39 -7.36 -28.07
N ILE A 59 -16.43 -8.64 -27.72
CA ILE A 59 -15.42 -9.27 -26.86
C ILE A 59 -14.02 -9.19 -27.49
N ALA A 60 -13.91 -9.44 -28.80
CA ALA A 60 -12.63 -9.36 -29.51
C ALA A 60 -12.07 -7.93 -29.55
N GLU A 61 -12.94 -6.94 -29.77
CA GLU A 61 -12.58 -5.52 -29.74
C GLU A 61 -12.10 -5.10 -28.36
N THR A 62 -12.82 -5.46 -27.28
CA THR A 62 -12.42 -5.17 -25.89
C THR A 62 -11.07 -5.80 -25.54
N SER A 63 -10.87 -7.06 -25.91
CA SER A 63 -9.61 -7.76 -25.64
C SER A 63 -8.44 -7.14 -26.40
N THR A 64 -8.66 -6.59 -27.59
CA THR A 64 -7.62 -5.92 -28.40
C THR A 64 -7.35 -4.51 -27.88
N ALA A 65 -8.40 -3.82 -27.42
CA ALA A 65 -8.30 -2.48 -26.83
C ALA A 65 -7.60 -2.48 -25.46
N TYR A 66 -7.72 -3.57 -24.69
CA TYR A 66 -6.99 -3.74 -23.44
C TYR A 66 -5.53 -4.16 -23.68
N GLY A 67 -4.69 -3.18 -24.00
CA GLY A 67 -3.26 -3.36 -24.30
C GLY A 67 -2.30 -2.93 -23.18
N VAL A 68 -2.74 -2.94 -21.91
CA VAL A 68 -1.90 -2.46 -20.80
C VAL A 68 -0.88 -3.53 -20.41
N ASP A 69 0.39 -3.28 -20.70
CA ASP A 69 1.50 -4.01 -20.08
C ASP A 69 1.68 -3.51 -18.64
N VAL A 70 1.19 -4.30 -17.69
CA VAL A 70 1.26 -3.98 -16.26
C VAL A 70 2.71 -3.98 -15.76
N THR A 71 3.56 -4.84 -16.30
CA THR A 71 4.97 -4.94 -15.89
C THR A 71 5.70 -3.66 -16.29
N GLU A 72 5.60 -3.27 -17.56
CA GLU A 72 6.19 -2.03 -18.08
C GLU A 72 5.65 -0.80 -17.35
N LEU A 73 4.36 -0.76 -17.04
CA LEU A 73 3.75 0.34 -16.30
C LEU A 73 4.35 0.49 -14.88
N LEU A 74 4.60 -0.62 -14.20
CA LEU A 74 5.19 -0.63 -12.87
C LEU A 74 6.69 -0.30 -12.91
N GLU A 75 7.43 -0.76 -13.94
CA GLU A 75 8.87 -0.48 -14.11
C GLU A 75 9.16 0.96 -14.52
N SER A 76 8.33 1.52 -15.42
CA SER A 76 8.49 2.88 -15.94
C SER A 76 8.18 3.99 -14.92
N GLY A 77 7.58 3.64 -13.78
CA GLY A 77 7.09 4.60 -12.78
C GLY A 77 5.82 5.35 -13.20
N ALA A 78 5.22 5.02 -14.34
CA ALA A 78 3.94 5.57 -14.77
C ALA A 78 2.83 5.24 -13.77
N TYR A 79 2.85 4.02 -13.22
CA TYR A 79 1.94 3.62 -12.15
C TYR A 79 2.08 4.48 -10.90
N THR A 80 3.32 4.77 -10.47
CA THR A 80 3.59 5.61 -9.30
C THR A 80 2.98 7.01 -9.46
N LYS A 81 3.17 7.63 -10.63
CA LYS A 81 2.61 8.96 -10.92
C LYS A 81 1.09 8.95 -10.86
N GLU A 82 0.47 7.94 -11.47
CA GLU A 82 -0.98 7.78 -11.47
C GLU A 82 -1.52 7.57 -10.05
N LEU A 83 -0.90 6.69 -9.27
CA LEU A 83 -1.30 6.41 -7.89
C LEU A 83 -1.17 7.64 -6.98
N LEU A 84 -0.09 8.42 -7.13
CA LEU A 84 0.09 9.68 -6.40
C LEU A 84 -0.99 10.72 -6.77
N ALA A 85 -1.33 10.83 -8.04
CA ALA A 85 -2.39 11.74 -8.50
C ALA A 85 -3.75 11.31 -7.94
N THR A 86 -4.10 10.03 -8.03
CA THR A 86 -5.35 9.49 -7.47
C THR A 86 -5.42 9.65 -5.95
N ALA A 87 -4.30 9.47 -5.25
CA ALA A 87 -4.22 9.70 -3.81
C ALA A 87 -4.49 11.19 -3.47
N ALA A 88 -3.88 12.12 -4.22
CA ALA A 88 -4.09 13.55 -4.03
C ALA A 88 -5.55 13.97 -4.27
N GLU A 89 -6.19 13.45 -5.33
CA GLU A 89 -7.62 13.67 -5.61
C GLU A 89 -8.52 13.17 -4.48
N ALA A 90 -8.17 12.04 -3.86
CA ALA A 90 -8.89 11.48 -2.72
C ALA A 90 -8.54 12.13 -1.36
N GLY A 91 -7.65 13.13 -1.33
CA GLY A 91 -7.19 13.77 -0.09
C GLY A 91 -6.27 12.90 0.77
N LEU A 92 -5.73 11.81 0.22
CA LEU A 92 -4.79 10.93 0.89
C LEU A 92 -3.35 11.43 0.67
N SER A 93 -2.65 11.73 1.75
CA SER A 93 -1.25 12.16 1.69
C SER A 93 -0.32 10.98 1.40
N MET A 94 0.32 10.99 0.24
CA MET A 94 1.24 9.95 -0.21
C MET A 94 2.51 10.56 -0.82
N PHE A 95 3.67 9.98 -0.53
CA PHE A 95 4.96 10.44 -1.04
C PHE A 95 5.89 9.28 -1.38
N GLU A 96 6.74 9.47 -2.39
CA GLU A 96 7.79 8.51 -2.73
C GLU A 96 9.08 8.81 -1.95
N GLU A 97 9.68 7.77 -1.38
CA GLU A 97 10.96 7.82 -0.66
C GLU A 97 11.66 6.45 -0.78
N ASP A 98 12.92 6.42 -1.22
CA ASP A 98 13.73 5.20 -1.41
C ASP A 98 13.01 4.04 -2.12
N GLY A 99 12.27 4.33 -3.19
CA GLY A 99 11.54 3.32 -3.98
C GLY A 99 10.31 2.72 -3.28
N ARG A 100 9.82 3.38 -2.22
CA ARG A 100 8.56 3.05 -1.54
C ARG A 100 7.63 4.25 -1.55
N LEU A 101 6.34 3.97 -1.53
CA LEU A 101 5.30 4.97 -1.33
C LEU A 101 4.84 4.94 0.12
N LEU A 102 4.97 6.09 0.77
CA LEU A 102 4.64 6.30 2.17
C LEU A 102 3.25 6.93 2.25
N SER A 103 2.30 6.26 2.91
CA SER A 103 0.93 6.76 3.10
C SER A 103 0.44 6.35 4.48
N TYR A 104 0.55 7.24 5.48
CA TYR A 104 0.25 6.92 6.87
C TYR A 104 -1.06 6.12 7.05
N PRO A 105 -1.06 4.99 7.80
CA PRO A 105 0.08 4.31 8.44
C PRO A 105 0.76 3.25 7.56
N SER A 106 0.37 3.13 6.29
CA SER A 106 0.78 2.04 5.41
C SER A 106 2.03 2.39 4.58
N LEU A 107 2.78 1.36 4.21
CA LEU A 107 3.89 1.45 3.27
C LEU A 107 3.61 0.59 2.05
N VAL A 108 3.78 1.17 0.86
CA VAL A 108 3.55 0.48 -0.41
C VAL A 108 4.86 0.32 -1.17
N ARG A 109 5.09 -0.87 -1.71
CA ARG A 109 6.23 -1.21 -2.56
C ARG A 109 5.74 -1.84 -3.85
N LEU A 110 6.27 -1.42 -4.99
CA LEU A 110 5.91 -1.98 -6.29
C LEU A 110 6.65 -3.32 -6.49
N LEU A 111 5.96 -4.28 -7.11
CA LEU A 111 6.49 -5.60 -7.48
C LEU A 111 6.26 -5.84 -8.99
N PRO A 112 7.06 -5.23 -9.88
CA PRO A 112 6.82 -5.33 -11.32
C PRO A 112 6.84 -6.78 -11.82
N GLY A 113 7.83 -7.58 -11.39
CA GLY A 113 7.94 -8.99 -11.79
C GLY A 113 6.81 -9.91 -11.31
N ASP A 114 5.97 -9.44 -10.39
CA ASP A 114 4.77 -10.17 -9.92
C ASP A 114 3.46 -9.53 -10.41
N ALA A 115 3.52 -8.47 -11.22
CA ALA A 115 2.38 -7.63 -11.60
C ALA A 115 1.51 -7.23 -10.38
N ALA A 116 2.18 -6.86 -9.28
CA ALA A 116 1.56 -6.65 -8.00
C ALA A 116 2.16 -5.45 -7.26
N ILE A 117 1.54 -5.09 -6.14
CA ILE A 117 2.15 -4.24 -5.13
C ILE A 117 2.19 -5.00 -3.80
N GLU A 118 2.96 -4.49 -2.87
CA GLU A 118 3.04 -4.95 -1.51
C GLU A 118 2.62 -3.81 -0.59
N ILE A 119 1.64 -4.06 0.28
CA ILE A 119 1.17 -3.13 1.31
C ILE A 119 1.50 -3.75 2.66
N ASP A 120 2.37 -3.12 3.44
CA ASP A 120 2.82 -3.62 4.76
C ASP A 120 3.23 -5.10 4.73
N ARG A 121 4.05 -5.48 3.74
CA ARG A 121 4.54 -6.85 3.49
C ARG A 121 3.48 -7.86 3.04
N ARG A 122 2.26 -7.40 2.75
CA ARG A 122 1.21 -8.23 2.15
C ARG A 122 1.10 -7.93 0.68
N ARG A 123 1.22 -8.99 -0.13
CA ARG A 123 1.05 -8.91 -1.58
C ARG A 123 -0.41 -8.58 -1.92
N GLU A 124 -0.60 -7.58 -2.77
CA GLU A 124 -1.89 -7.11 -3.27
C GLU A 124 -1.86 -7.10 -4.81
N ARG A 125 -2.86 -7.77 -5.41
CA ARG A 125 -3.00 -7.87 -6.87
C ARG A 125 -4.08 -6.96 -7.43
N ARG A 126 -4.92 -6.37 -6.57
CA ARG A 126 -5.92 -5.36 -6.95
C ARG A 126 -5.24 -4.01 -7.09
N ILE A 127 -4.41 -3.89 -8.12
CA ILE A 127 -3.53 -2.74 -8.34
C ILE A 127 -4.22 -1.57 -9.05
N ARG A 128 -5.54 -1.59 -9.24
CA ARG A 128 -6.26 -0.41 -9.77
C ARG A 128 -6.03 0.80 -8.83
N PRO A 129 -5.48 1.94 -9.30
CA PRO A 129 -5.12 3.06 -8.44
C PRO A 129 -6.23 3.49 -7.47
N SER A 130 -7.47 3.64 -7.94
CA SER A 130 -8.61 4.02 -7.09
C SER A 130 -8.90 3.01 -5.97
N VAL A 131 -8.79 1.71 -6.26
CA VAL A 131 -9.00 0.63 -5.28
C VAL A 131 -7.88 0.61 -4.23
N VAL A 132 -6.64 0.82 -4.65
CA VAL A 132 -5.48 0.90 -3.74
C VAL A 132 -5.63 2.09 -2.80
N VAL A 133 -5.98 3.27 -3.33
CA VAL A 133 -6.21 4.48 -2.53
C VAL A 133 -7.35 4.26 -1.53
N GLU A 134 -8.45 3.63 -1.94
CA GLU A 134 -9.56 3.30 -1.02
C GLU A 134 -9.11 2.35 0.10
N GLN A 135 -8.31 1.34 -0.23
CA GLN A 135 -7.76 0.40 0.75
C GLN A 135 -6.85 1.10 1.77
N LEU A 136 -5.99 2.00 1.30
CA LEU A 136 -5.10 2.78 2.16
C LEU A 136 -5.88 3.75 3.06
N ALA A 137 -6.91 4.42 2.52
CA ALA A 137 -7.80 5.28 3.30
C ALA A 137 -8.52 4.50 4.40
N LYS A 138 -9.02 3.28 4.09
CA LYS A 138 -9.62 2.38 5.10
C LYS A 138 -8.61 1.99 6.18
N ALA A 139 -7.36 1.69 5.81
CA ALA A 139 -6.30 1.41 6.77
C ALA A 139 -5.99 2.62 7.67
N GLN A 140 -6.00 3.84 7.11
CA GLN A 140 -5.82 5.07 7.87
C GLN A 140 -6.95 5.31 8.88
N GLN A 141 -8.19 5.01 8.51
CA GLN A 141 -9.36 5.11 9.40
C GLN A 141 -9.35 4.05 10.52
N ALA A 142 -8.97 2.81 10.20
CA ALA A 142 -8.89 1.73 11.17
C ALA A 142 -7.80 1.95 12.23
N GLY A 143 -6.79 2.76 11.89
CA GLY A 143 -5.67 3.07 12.77
C GLY A 143 -4.59 1.98 12.81
N PRO A 144 -3.38 2.33 13.24
CA PRO A 144 -2.24 1.42 13.29
C PRO A 144 -2.42 0.36 14.40
N ARG A 145 -2.11 -0.90 14.10
CA ARG A 145 -2.04 -2.00 15.09
C ARG A 145 -0.69 -2.08 15.78
N PHE A 146 -0.11 -0.92 16.09
CA PHE A 146 1.23 -0.81 16.66
C PHE A 146 1.23 -1.11 18.16
N LYS A 147 2.28 -1.81 18.62
CA LYS A 147 2.47 -2.15 20.03
C LYS A 147 3.68 -1.38 20.55
N ALA A 148 3.42 -0.26 21.23
CA ALA A 148 4.44 0.68 21.66
C ALA A 148 5.42 0.08 22.68
N GLU A 149 4.92 -0.56 23.73
CA GLU A 149 5.75 -1.08 24.83
C GLU A 149 6.80 -2.13 24.36
N PRO A 150 6.45 -3.20 23.58
CA PRO A 150 7.44 -4.13 23.06
C PRO A 150 8.46 -3.48 22.11
N PHE A 151 8.01 -2.50 21.32
CA PHE A 151 8.89 -1.77 20.40
C PHE A 151 9.87 -0.89 21.18
N LEU A 152 9.39 -0.14 22.18
CA LEU A 152 10.21 0.69 23.07
C LEU A 152 11.26 -0.15 23.82
N ALA A 153 10.87 -1.33 24.32
CA ALA A 153 11.81 -2.25 24.97
C ALA A 153 12.92 -2.72 24.00
N SER A 154 12.55 -3.08 22.77
CA SER A 154 13.51 -3.47 21.73
C SER A 154 14.44 -2.32 21.35
N LEU A 155 13.90 -1.10 21.27
CA LEU A 155 14.64 0.11 20.98
C LEU A 155 15.68 0.42 22.07
N ALA A 156 15.31 0.26 23.35
CA ALA A 156 16.21 0.47 24.47
C ALA A 156 17.35 -0.58 24.50
N ALA A 157 17.04 -1.85 24.24
CA ALA A 157 18.04 -2.90 24.18
C ALA A 157 19.04 -2.68 23.03
N ALA A 158 18.56 -2.29 21.85
CA ALA A 158 19.43 -1.96 20.72
C ALA A 158 20.27 -0.71 20.97
N TYR A 159 19.71 0.31 21.64
CA TYR A 159 20.45 1.48 22.10
C TYR A 159 21.63 1.10 23.02
N ASP A 160 21.38 0.23 24.01
CA ASP A 160 22.41 -0.21 24.96
C ASP A 160 23.59 -0.89 24.26
N LEU A 161 23.30 -1.72 23.24
CA LEU A 161 24.34 -2.36 22.42
C LEU A 161 25.16 -1.33 21.62
N VAL A 162 24.52 -0.31 21.04
CA VAL A 162 25.22 0.76 20.31
C VAL A 162 26.11 1.57 21.26
N VAL A 163 25.60 1.95 22.43
CA VAL A 163 26.37 2.70 23.44
C VAL A 163 27.59 1.92 23.90
N ALA A 164 27.41 0.64 24.22
CA ALA A 164 28.49 -0.26 24.63
C ALA A 164 29.55 -0.42 23.53
N ALA A 165 29.11 -0.66 22.29
CA ALA A 165 30.02 -0.80 21.15
C ALA A 165 30.81 0.48 20.84
N GLN A 166 30.23 1.66 21.11
CA GLN A 166 30.88 2.96 20.91
C GLN A 166 31.71 3.43 22.12
N GLY A 167 31.72 2.67 23.23
CA GLY A 167 32.42 3.07 24.46
C GLY A 167 31.88 4.36 25.09
N LYS A 168 30.59 4.68 24.87
CA LYS A 168 29.95 5.91 25.35
C LYS A 168 29.25 5.68 26.69
N ALA A 169 28.98 6.76 27.42
CA ALA A 169 28.16 6.72 28.62
C ALA A 169 26.66 6.63 28.26
N GLY A 170 25.87 6.03 29.16
CA GLY A 170 24.41 6.08 29.08
C GLY A 170 23.88 7.51 29.05
N GLY A 171 22.73 7.74 28.41
CA GLY A 171 22.19 9.08 28.17
C GLY A 171 22.83 9.82 26.99
N THR A 172 23.89 9.29 26.37
CA THR A 172 24.47 9.87 25.16
C THR A 172 23.55 9.68 23.97
N VAL A 173 23.41 10.70 23.13
CA VAL A 173 22.65 10.60 21.87
C VAL A 173 23.38 9.69 20.89
N VAL A 174 22.67 8.71 20.35
CA VAL A 174 23.14 7.81 19.28
C VAL A 174 22.29 7.98 18.03
N LYS A 175 22.86 7.67 16.86
CA LYS A 175 22.15 7.75 15.59
C LYS A 175 21.16 6.59 15.49
N LEU A 176 19.95 6.88 15.02
CA LEU A 176 18.92 5.86 14.80
C LEU A 176 19.31 4.85 13.72
N LEU A 177 20.16 5.23 12.76
CA LEU A 177 20.71 4.27 11.79
C LEU A 177 21.60 3.21 12.44
N ASP A 178 22.37 3.56 13.47
CA ASP A 178 23.20 2.61 14.19
C ASP A 178 22.32 1.64 14.98
N VAL A 179 21.25 2.16 15.60
CA VAL A 179 20.23 1.36 16.29
C VAL A 179 19.51 0.42 15.32
N TYR A 180 19.12 0.91 14.15
CA TYR A 180 18.52 0.10 13.09
C TYR A 180 19.46 -1.01 12.61
N ALA A 181 20.75 -0.72 12.45
CA ALA A 181 21.74 -1.72 12.08
C ALA A 181 21.83 -2.85 13.11
N VAL A 182 21.75 -2.52 14.41
CA VAL A 182 21.70 -3.52 15.49
C VAL A 182 20.40 -4.36 15.45
N LEU A 183 19.26 -3.73 15.20
CA LEU A 183 17.97 -4.43 15.07
C LEU A 183 17.91 -5.37 13.86
N THR A 184 18.78 -5.17 12.86
CA THR A 184 18.77 -5.89 11.58
C THR A 184 20.08 -6.62 11.28
N LEU A 185 20.84 -7.02 12.32
CA LEU A 185 22.17 -7.63 12.18
C LEU A 185 22.19 -8.94 11.36
N LEU A 186 21.11 -9.73 11.40
CA LEU A 186 21.09 -11.00 10.68
C LEU A 186 20.95 -10.76 9.16
N PRO A 187 21.66 -11.54 8.31
CA PRO A 187 21.54 -11.44 6.87
C PRO A 187 20.07 -11.53 6.42
N GLY A 188 19.61 -10.57 5.62
CA GLY A 188 18.24 -10.51 5.10
C GLY A 188 17.24 -9.73 5.97
N GLN A 189 17.49 -9.53 7.27
CA GLN A 189 16.56 -8.78 8.15
C GLN A 189 16.29 -7.36 7.67
N SER A 190 17.29 -6.68 7.12
CA SER A 190 17.13 -5.31 6.60
C SER A 190 16.24 -5.24 5.34
N ARG A 191 15.99 -6.38 4.67
CA ARG A 191 14.99 -6.49 3.59
C ARG A 191 13.58 -6.67 4.16
N ASP A 192 13.46 -7.44 5.24
CA ASP A 192 12.19 -7.77 5.89
C ASP A 192 11.67 -6.68 6.85
N TYR A 193 12.59 -5.83 7.31
CA TYR A 193 12.34 -4.65 8.13
C TYR A 193 13.17 -3.48 7.61
N SER A 194 12.58 -2.68 6.75
CA SER A 194 13.21 -1.54 6.08
C SER A 194 13.39 -0.32 6.99
N LYS A 195 14.23 0.63 6.56
CA LYS A 195 14.38 1.93 7.21
C LYS A 195 13.07 2.71 7.26
N GLN A 196 12.23 2.61 6.23
CA GLN A 196 10.93 3.27 6.15
C GLN A 196 9.93 2.66 7.14
N GLU A 197 9.95 1.33 7.32
CA GLU A 197 9.17 0.65 8.37
C GLU A 197 9.64 1.08 9.75
N PHE A 198 10.94 1.14 9.98
CA PHE A 198 11.49 1.65 11.22
C PHE A 198 11.10 3.12 11.47
N ALA A 199 11.21 3.99 10.46
CA ALA A 199 10.80 5.39 10.57
C ALA A 199 9.31 5.55 10.90
N ARG A 200 8.44 4.73 10.29
CA ARG A 200 7.01 4.68 10.63
C ARG A 200 6.82 4.24 12.08
N ASP A 201 7.47 3.17 12.52
CA ASP A 201 7.29 2.64 13.87
C ASP A 201 7.79 3.62 14.93
N LEU A 202 8.85 4.38 14.65
CA LEU A 202 9.29 5.51 15.47
C LEU A 202 8.21 6.60 15.58
N TYR A 203 7.55 6.95 14.47
CA TYR A 203 6.43 7.90 14.49
C TYR A 203 5.23 7.40 15.29
N LEU A 204 4.93 6.10 15.18
CA LEU A 204 3.84 5.49 15.95
C LEU A 204 4.17 5.44 17.45
N LEU A 205 5.44 5.24 17.81
CA LEU A 205 5.91 5.35 19.19
C LEU A 205 5.78 6.78 19.71
N ASP A 206 6.22 7.78 18.94
CA ASP A 206 6.14 9.20 19.27
C ASP A 206 4.69 9.65 19.53
N LEU A 207 3.72 9.09 18.81
CA LEU A 207 2.29 9.32 19.04
C LEU A 207 1.71 8.58 20.25
N SER A 208 2.32 7.47 20.69
CA SER A 208 1.71 6.55 21.65
C SER A 208 1.76 7.00 23.12
N THR A 209 2.37 8.15 23.42
CA THR A 209 2.69 8.65 24.79
C THR A 209 3.60 7.77 25.65
N GLU A 210 3.80 6.50 25.27
CA GLU A 210 4.71 5.56 25.89
C GLU A 210 6.17 5.99 25.67
N THR A 211 6.73 6.63 26.68
CA THR A 211 8.11 7.15 26.64
C THR A 211 9.02 6.50 27.67
N ALA A 212 8.50 5.65 28.56
CA ALA A 212 9.26 4.98 29.62
C ALA A 212 9.28 3.46 29.44
N THR A 213 10.46 2.86 29.56
CA THR A 213 10.61 1.41 29.65
C THR A 213 10.11 0.89 31.00
N LYS A 214 9.85 -0.43 31.12
CA LYS A 214 9.51 -1.06 32.42
C LYS A 214 10.54 -0.79 33.52
N GLY A 215 11.80 -0.56 33.15
CA GLY A 215 12.88 -0.24 34.08
C GLY A 215 13.00 1.24 34.42
N GLY A 216 12.00 2.07 34.08
CA GLY A 216 11.98 3.50 34.43
C GLY A 216 12.86 4.40 33.54
N ARG A 217 13.57 3.85 32.55
CA ARG A 217 14.35 4.65 31.60
C ARG A 217 13.44 5.35 30.60
N GLN A 218 13.63 6.65 30.42
CA GLN A 218 12.88 7.50 29.50
C GLN A 218 13.59 7.66 28.15
N LEU A 219 12.84 7.51 27.07
CA LEU A 219 13.26 7.83 25.71
C LEU A 219 13.24 9.36 25.51
N ARG A 220 14.35 9.89 25.00
CA ARG A 220 14.48 11.29 24.59
C ARG A 220 14.82 11.37 23.10
N TRP A 221 14.02 12.10 22.34
CA TRP A 221 14.29 12.41 20.94
C TRP A 221 15.32 13.53 20.80
N ALA A 222 16.33 13.35 19.96
CA ALA A 222 17.29 14.42 19.68
C ALA A 222 16.76 15.34 18.57
N ALA A 223 16.44 16.60 18.90
CA ALA A 223 15.90 17.56 17.94
C ALA A 223 16.99 18.40 17.22
N SER A 224 16.77 18.58 15.92
CA SER A 224 17.11 19.77 15.11
C SER A 224 18.53 20.01 14.58
N THR A 225 19.64 19.59 15.21
CA THR A 225 20.98 19.87 14.64
C THR A 225 21.53 18.76 13.73
N GLY A 226 21.13 17.51 13.96
CA GLY A 226 21.53 16.34 13.16
C GLY A 226 20.72 16.12 11.89
N THR A 227 19.57 16.80 11.72
CA THR A 227 18.68 16.62 10.55
C THR A 227 19.23 17.23 9.25
N LYS A 228 20.31 18.01 9.35
CA LYS A 228 21.10 18.50 8.20
C LYS A 228 22.21 17.53 7.76
N GLN A 229 22.44 16.47 8.52
CA GLN A 229 23.48 15.47 8.25
C GLN A 229 22.90 14.25 7.52
N ALA A 230 23.75 13.51 6.80
CA ALA A 230 23.36 12.25 6.18
C ALA A 230 22.84 11.25 7.23
N GLY A 231 21.79 10.51 6.87
CA GLY A 231 21.25 9.43 7.70
C GLY A 231 20.00 9.75 8.52
N VAL A 232 19.21 10.74 8.09
CA VAL A 232 17.87 11.02 8.64
C VAL A 232 16.87 9.97 8.15
N LEU A 233 16.06 9.46 9.06
CA LEU A 233 14.90 8.62 8.75
C LEU A 233 13.68 9.49 8.51
N ILE A 234 12.95 9.22 7.42
CA ILE A 234 11.79 10.00 7.01
C ILE A 234 10.55 9.11 6.97
N THR A 235 9.44 9.61 7.49
CA THR A 235 8.11 9.02 7.32
C THR A 235 7.08 10.11 7.08
N VAL A 236 5.84 9.72 6.79
CA VAL A 236 4.72 10.64 6.55
C VAL A 236 3.78 10.59 7.75
N ALA A 237 3.52 11.75 8.34
CA ALA A 237 2.59 11.91 9.44
C ALA A 237 1.14 11.78 8.97
N ARG A 238 0.20 11.61 9.91
CA ARG A 238 -1.24 11.62 9.58
C ARG A 238 -1.69 12.89 8.86
N SER A 239 -1.04 14.02 9.16
CA SER A 239 -1.28 15.32 8.53
C SER A 239 -0.71 15.45 7.10
N GLY A 240 0.02 14.43 6.63
CA GLY A 240 0.76 14.48 5.37
C GLY A 240 2.12 15.19 5.46
N GLN A 241 2.49 15.73 6.63
CA GLN A 241 3.81 16.33 6.82
C GLN A 241 4.90 15.25 6.90
N ARG A 242 6.07 15.56 6.33
CA ARG A 242 7.25 14.69 6.48
C ARG A 242 7.79 14.78 7.90
N GLN A 243 7.74 13.68 8.63
CA GLN A 243 8.32 13.54 9.95
C GLN A 243 9.75 12.99 9.82
N ARG A 244 10.68 13.57 10.60
CA ARG A 244 12.11 13.26 10.52
C ARG A 244 12.65 12.80 11.86
N TYR A 245 13.40 11.72 11.85
CA TYR A 245 14.08 11.17 13.02
C TYR A 245 15.58 11.00 12.73
N TRP A 246 16.43 11.38 13.69
CA TRP A 246 17.88 11.29 13.54
C TRP A 246 18.56 10.51 14.66
N GLY A 247 18.24 10.82 15.91
CA GLY A 247 18.90 10.21 17.06
C GLY A 247 18.03 10.15 18.29
N ILE A 248 18.42 9.27 19.20
CA ILE A 248 17.73 9.01 20.47
C ILE A 248 18.74 8.89 21.61
N ALA A 249 18.26 9.09 22.83
CA ALA A 249 18.95 8.74 24.06
C ALA A 249 17.96 8.08 25.03
N PHE A 250 18.47 7.22 25.90
CA PHE A 250 17.75 6.73 27.08
C PHE A 250 18.46 7.22 28.34
N ALA A 251 17.70 7.81 29.26
CA ALA A 251 18.18 8.24 30.57
C ALA A 251 17.27 7.67 31.66
N GLU A 252 17.76 7.54 32.88
CA GLU A 252 16.87 7.28 34.03
C GLU A 252 15.88 8.44 34.16
N ALA A 253 14.64 8.15 34.57
CA ALA A 253 13.70 9.21 34.93
C ALA A 253 14.34 10.04 36.04
N GLU A 254 14.51 11.35 35.81
CA GLU A 254 14.96 12.26 36.86
C GLU A 254 14.00 12.10 38.04
N GLY A 255 14.54 11.61 39.16
CA GLY A 255 13.83 11.55 40.41
C GLY A 255 13.38 12.96 40.74
N VAL A 256 12.08 13.13 40.96
CA VAL A 256 11.60 14.26 41.76
C VAL A 256 12.14 13.99 43.16
N ASP A 257 13.27 14.59 43.50
CA ASP A 257 13.73 14.68 44.88
C ASP A 257 12.59 15.34 45.69
N GLY A 258 12.05 14.58 46.63
CA GLY A 258 11.01 15.02 47.57
C GLY A 258 11.57 15.84 48.72
#